data_AF-A0A7V4J4Q3-F1
#
_entry.id   AF-A0A7V4J4Q3-F1
#
_cell.length_a   1.000
_cell.length_b   1.000
_cell.length_c   1.000
_cell.angle_alpha   90.00
_cell.angle_beta   90.00
_cell.angle_gamma   90.00
#
_symmetry.space_group_name_H-M   'P 1'
#
loop_
_entity.id
_entity.type
_entity.pdbx_description
1 polymer ?
#
loop_
_entity_poly.entity_id
_entity_poly.type
_entity_poly.pdbx_seq_one_letter_code
_entity_poly.pdbx_strand_id
1 'polypeptide(L)'
;MRTYRHHPQLAVAVALAVAVLLMAQPLSVLAVNLLPNGTFESFTAYRVDGTLQIWNNFAEYSAQSWTLHEADGSAGLHFMDSYTLGQSIAPVYGLTIPNHRIEGNRSQGFGSQSSFSFVMSQTVTVQNGADYAFGGKIVTYWKGPGGEVNHAAMFKRIGIDPTGGRTADGAGVVWTDWDGTDDAWLSPALAVTARGA
;
A
#
# COMPACT_ATOMS: atom_id res chain seq x y z
N MET A 1 15.83 -33.47 65.84
CA MET A 1 16.26 -32.85 64.55
C MET A 1 15.62 -33.64 63.41
N ARG A 2 14.69 -33.05 62.65
CA ARG A 2 14.08 -33.66 61.46
C ARG A 2 14.88 -33.18 60.23
N THR A 3 15.54 -34.11 59.55
CA THR A 3 16.23 -33.85 58.28
C THR A 3 15.20 -33.82 57.14
N TYR A 4 14.98 -32.65 56.56
CA TYR A 4 14.19 -32.51 55.33
C TYR A 4 14.99 -33.10 54.17
N ARG A 5 14.53 -34.23 53.63
CA ARG A 5 14.99 -34.73 52.33
C ARG A 5 14.41 -33.81 51.25
N HIS A 6 15.25 -33.01 50.62
CA HIS A 6 14.86 -32.33 49.38
C HIS A 6 14.52 -33.40 48.34
N HIS A 7 13.32 -33.30 47.76
CA HIS A 7 12.85 -34.19 46.69
C HIS A 7 13.28 -33.60 45.34
N PRO A 8 14.42 -34.04 44.74
CA PRO A 8 14.93 -33.48 43.49
C PRO A 8 13.95 -33.67 42.32
N GLN A 9 13.05 -34.65 42.42
CA GLN A 9 12.01 -34.92 41.43
C GLN A 9 10.99 -33.78 41.30
N LEU A 10 10.69 -33.07 42.40
CA LEU A 10 9.78 -31.93 42.36
C LEU A 10 10.42 -30.72 41.68
N ALA A 11 11.72 -30.49 41.92
CA ALA A 11 12.48 -29.41 41.30
C ALA A 11 12.64 -29.61 39.78
N VAL A 12 12.89 -30.86 39.35
CA VAL A 12 12.98 -31.20 37.93
C VAL A 12 11.61 -31.08 37.23
N ALA A 13 10.53 -31.51 37.88
CA ALA A 13 9.18 -31.38 37.32
C ALA A 13 8.75 -29.91 37.15
N VAL A 14 9.08 -29.05 38.12
CA VAL A 14 8.82 -27.60 38.03
C VAL A 14 9.67 -26.97 36.93
N ALA A 15 10.95 -27.34 36.82
CA ALA A 15 11.82 -26.83 35.76
C ALA A 15 11.34 -27.22 34.34
N LEU A 16 10.87 -28.46 34.16
CA LEU A 16 10.30 -28.91 32.88
C LEU A 16 8.98 -28.18 32.56
N ALA A 17 8.10 -28.02 33.54
CA ALA A 17 6.83 -27.31 33.35
C ALA A 17 7.07 -25.84 32.96
N VAL A 18 8.05 -25.19 33.57
CA VAL A 18 8.45 -23.81 33.22
C VAL A 18 9.08 -23.74 31.83
N ALA A 19 9.92 -24.71 31.45
CA ALA A 19 10.50 -24.76 30.10
C ALA A 19 9.43 -24.97 29.02
N VAL A 20 8.44 -25.83 29.27
CA VAL A 20 7.30 -26.03 28.36
C VAL A 20 6.44 -24.77 28.29
N LEU A 21 6.22 -24.05 29.40
CA LEU A 21 5.47 -22.79 29.40
C LEU A 21 6.20 -21.67 28.65
N LEU A 22 7.53 -21.65 28.70
CA LEU A 22 8.37 -20.69 27.97
C LEU A 22 8.46 -21.01 26.48
N MET A 23 8.41 -22.29 26.09
CA MET A 23 8.35 -22.69 24.68
C MET A 23 6.93 -22.62 24.09
N ALA A 24 5.89 -22.59 24.93
CA ALA A 24 4.50 -22.42 24.52
C ALA A 24 4.05 -20.95 24.49
N GLN A 25 4.95 -19.99 24.69
CA GLN A 25 4.60 -18.59 24.45
C GLN A 25 4.27 -18.47 22.96
N PRO A 26 3.03 -18.07 22.58
CA PRO A 26 2.76 -17.73 21.19
C PRO A 26 3.80 -16.68 20.82
N LEU A 27 4.58 -16.95 19.77
CA LEU A 27 5.42 -15.92 19.16
C LEU A 27 4.48 -14.76 18.85
N SER A 28 4.53 -13.73 19.67
CA SER A 28 3.94 -12.44 19.37
C SER A 28 4.71 -11.94 18.16
N VAL A 29 4.30 -12.36 16.97
CA VAL A 29 4.84 -11.83 15.72
C VAL A 29 4.35 -10.39 15.70
N LEU A 30 5.22 -9.47 16.10
CA LEU A 30 5.00 -8.05 15.88
C LEU A 30 4.73 -7.91 14.38
N ALA A 31 3.60 -7.28 14.02
CA ALA A 31 3.33 -6.95 12.64
C ALA A 31 4.46 -6.03 12.15
N VAL A 32 5.35 -6.56 11.32
CA VAL A 32 6.41 -5.78 10.69
C VAL A 32 5.79 -5.11 9.48
N ASN A 33 5.92 -3.79 9.35
CA ASN A 33 5.60 -3.13 8.10
C ASN A 33 6.64 -3.55 7.05
N LEU A 34 6.18 -4.32 6.06
CA LEU A 34 7.02 -4.89 5.02
C LEU A 34 7.20 -3.95 3.82
N LEU A 35 6.48 -2.82 3.76
CA LEU A 35 6.46 -1.93 2.59
C LEU A 35 7.55 -0.85 2.70
N PRO A 36 8.65 -0.95 1.93
CA PRO A 36 9.50 0.21 1.66
C PRO A 36 8.68 1.41 1.20
N ASN A 37 8.82 2.53 1.91
CA ASN A 37 8.15 3.79 1.57
C ASN A 37 6.62 3.66 1.41
N GLY A 38 5.97 2.82 2.22
CA GLY A 38 4.51 2.64 2.20
C GLY A 38 3.71 3.89 2.61
N THR A 39 4.36 4.86 3.25
CA THR A 39 3.77 6.15 3.63
C THR A 39 3.92 7.24 2.56
N PHE A 40 4.65 6.96 1.45
CA PHE A 40 4.90 7.91 0.37
C PHE A 40 5.62 9.21 0.78
N GLU A 41 6.71 9.07 1.54
CA GLU A 41 7.53 10.20 1.98
C GLU A 41 8.77 10.44 1.11
N SER A 42 9.09 9.50 0.22
CA SER A 42 10.26 9.59 -0.67
C SER A 42 9.88 9.38 -2.12
N PHE A 43 10.43 10.20 -3.01
CA PHE A 43 10.05 10.26 -4.43
C PHE A 43 11.27 10.28 -5.35
N THR A 44 11.10 9.75 -6.55
CA THR A 44 12.09 9.77 -7.63
C THR A 44 11.50 10.53 -8.82
N ALA A 45 12.33 11.34 -9.46
CA ALA A 45 11.93 12.04 -10.69
C ALA A 45 11.55 11.04 -11.78
N TYR A 46 10.37 11.21 -12.38
CA TYR A 46 9.93 10.35 -13.46
C TYR A 46 10.64 10.71 -14.76
N ARG A 47 11.29 9.73 -15.36
CA ARG A 47 12.07 9.89 -16.59
C ARG A 47 11.72 8.82 -17.60
N VAL A 48 11.50 9.24 -18.84
CA VAL A 48 11.34 8.35 -20.01
C VAL A 48 12.56 8.58 -20.90
N ASP A 49 13.31 7.51 -21.18
CA ASP A 49 14.57 7.55 -21.93
C ASP A 49 15.55 8.62 -21.44
N GLY A 50 15.63 8.80 -20.11
CA GLY A 50 16.49 9.78 -19.44
C GLY A 50 15.91 11.20 -19.37
N THR A 51 14.84 11.49 -20.11
CA THR A 51 14.19 12.80 -20.15
C THR A 51 13.20 12.96 -19.00
N LEU A 52 13.37 14.03 -18.21
CA LEU A 52 12.44 14.39 -17.14
C LEU A 52 11.05 14.70 -17.73
N GLN A 53 10.03 14.03 -17.22
CA GLN A 53 8.66 14.32 -17.61
C GLN A 53 8.12 15.52 -16.85
N ILE A 54 7.36 16.35 -17.55
CA ILE A 54 6.83 17.61 -17.04
C ILE A 54 5.37 17.74 -17.48
N TRP A 55 4.50 18.08 -16.53
CA TRP A 55 3.10 18.39 -16.79
C TRP A 55 2.71 19.70 -16.08
N ASN A 56 2.03 20.60 -16.81
CA ASN A 56 1.67 21.94 -16.33
C ASN A 56 2.86 22.75 -15.75
N ASN A 57 4.07 22.57 -16.28
CA ASN A 57 5.34 23.13 -15.79
C ASN A 57 5.84 22.57 -14.44
N PHE A 58 5.26 21.47 -13.97
CA PHE A 58 5.72 20.74 -12.79
C PHE A 58 6.39 19.43 -13.20
N ALA A 59 7.51 19.12 -12.58
CA ALA A 59 8.18 17.85 -12.79
C ALA A 59 7.33 16.70 -12.22
N GLU A 60 7.31 15.58 -12.92
CA GLU A 60 6.64 14.37 -12.47
C GLU A 60 7.54 13.54 -11.55
N TYR A 61 6.89 12.90 -10.57
CA TYR A 61 7.54 12.14 -9.51
C TYR A 61 6.73 10.90 -9.14
N SER A 62 7.41 9.77 -9.01
CA SER A 62 6.85 8.53 -8.48
C SER A 62 7.45 8.19 -7.13
N ALA A 63 6.68 7.53 -6.27
CA ALA A 63 7.17 7.10 -4.97
C ALA A 63 8.33 6.11 -5.12
N GLN A 64 9.40 6.33 -4.37
CA GLN A 64 10.54 5.42 -4.34
C GLN A 64 10.12 4.00 -3.94
N SER A 65 10.77 3.01 -4.54
CA SER A 65 10.53 1.57 -4.31
C SER A 65 9.16 1.04 -4.74
N TRP A 66 8.32 1.86 -5.37
CA TRP A 66 7.08 1.42 -6.02
C TRP A 66 7.25 1.44 -7.53
N THR A 67 6.62 0.46 -8.19
CA THR A 67 6.62 0.34 -9.64
C THR A 67 5.25 0.72 -10.17
N LEU A 68 5.21 1.59 -11.18
CA LEU A 68 3.99 1.95 -11.89
C LEU A 68 3.85 1.08 -13.13
N HIS A 69 2.68 0.47 -13.30
CA HIS A 69 2.28 -0.28 -14.47
C HIS A 69 1.04 0.38 -15.08
N GLU A 70 1.22 1.05 -16.20
CA GLU A 70 0.10 1.62 -16.95
C GLU A 70 -0.51 0.55 -17.85
N ALA A 71 -1.84 0.47 -17.91
CA ALA A 71 -2.52 -0.35 -18.89
C ALA A 71 -2.56 0.35 -20.25
N ASP A 72 -2.63 -0.43 -21.33
CA ASP A 72 -2.78 0.07 -22.69
C ASP A 72 -3.93 1.09 -22.78
N GLY A 73 -3.64 2.24 -23.39
CA GLY A 73 -4.60 3.34 -23.54
C GLY A 73 -4.60 4.39 -22.44
N SER A 74 -3.72 4.29 -21.44
CA SER A 74 -3.56 5.30 -20.35
C SER A 74 -2.78 6.55 -20.78
N ALA A 75 -2.98 7.01 -22.01
CA ALA A 75 -2.28 8.16 -22.55
C ALA A 75 -2.60 9.43 -21.72
N GLY A 76 -1.56 10.07 -21.21
CA GLY A 76 -1.69 11.30 -20.42
C GLY A 76 -2.04 11.06 -18.94
N LEU A 77 -1.65 9.92 -18.38
CA LEU A 77 -1.54 9.77 -16.93
C LEU A 77 -0.30 10.53 -16.45
N HIS A 78 -0.48 11.34 -15.41
CA HIS A 78 0.57 12.11 -14.77
C HIS A 78 0.62 11.77 -13.30
N PHE A 79 1.82 11.74 -12.74
CA PHE A 79 2.01 11.37 -11.33
C PHE A 79 3.06 12.24 -10.67
N MET A 80 2.69 12.70 -9.49
CA MET A 80 3.44 13.66 -8.69
C MET A 80 3.14 13.36 -7.23
N ASP A 81 3.94 13.89 -6.30
CA ASP A 81 3.47 13.95 -4.93
C ASP A 81 2.20 14.84 -4.84
N SER A 82 1.37 14.63 -3.82
CA SER A 82 0.08 15.30 -3.63
C SER A 82 0.13 16.82 -3.57
N TYR A 83 1.22 17.40 -3.08
CA TYR A 83 1.36 18.85 -3.02
C TYR A 83 1.66 19.41 -4.41
N THR A 84 2.61 18.82 -5.13
CA THR A 84 2.96 19.22 -6.50
C THR A 84 1.78 19.01 -7.45
N LEU A 85 1.05 17.90 -7.31
CA LEU A 85 -0.20 17.67 -8.04
C LEU A 85 -1.26 18.73 -7.73
N GLY A 86 -1.48 19.04 -6.44
CA GLY A 86 -2.41 20.07 -6.03
C GLY A 86 -2.07 21.44 -6.63
N GLN A 87 -0.79 21.79 -6.70
CA GLN A 87 -0.30 23.00 -7.36
C GLN A 87 -0.53 22.98 -8.88
N SER A 88 -0.30 21.83 -9.54
CA SER A 88 -0.39 21.72 -11.00
C SER A 88 -1.82 21.85 -11.53
N ILE A 89 -2.83 21.51 -10.72
CA ILE A 89 -4.25 21.57 -11.09
C ILE A 89 -5.01 22.74 -10.46
N ALA A 90 -4.44 23.40 -9.44
CA ALA A 90 -5.07 24.52 -8.74
C ALA A 90 -5.53 25.67 -9.65
N PRO A 91 -4.75 26.15 -10.63
CA PRO A 91 -5.17 27.24 -11.51
C PRO A 91 -6.39 26.91 -12.36
N VAL A 92 -6.52 25.64 -12.75
CA VAL A 92 -7.62 25.15 -13.60
C VAL A 92 -8.91 25.00 -12.79
N TYR A 93 -8.77 24.62 -11.52
CA TYR A 93 -9.91 24.21 -10.69
C TYR A 93 -10.23 25.17 -9.55
N GLY A 94 -9.53 26.30 -9.45
CA GLY A 94 -9.75 27.32 -8.40
C GLY A 94 -9.43 26.81 -7.00
N LEU A 95 -8.55 25.81 -6.88
CA LEU A 95 -8.23 25.18 -5.61
C LEU A 95 -7.09 25.94 -4.90
N THR A 96 -7.17 26.11 -3.59
CA THR A 96 -6.14 26.83 -2.80
C THR A 96 -4.93 25.95 -2.41
N ILE A 97 -4.63 24.92 -3.21
CA ILE A 97 -3.62 23.85 -3.00
C ILE A 97 -4.00 22.87 -1.88
N PRO A 98 -4.85 21.89 -2.15
CA PRO A 98 -5.11 20.84 -1.18
C PRO A 98 -4.02 19.76 -1.33
N ASN A 99 -3.03 19.79 -0.44
CA ASN A 99 -2.14 18.65 -0.22
C ASN A 99 -2.94 17.50 0.41
N HIS A 100 -3.67 16.75 -0.41
CA HIS A 100 -4.55 15.68 0.05
C HIS A 100 -3.74 14.47 0.55
N ARG A 101 -3.73 14.27 1.87
CA ARG A 101 -3.05 13.17 2.56
C ARG A 101 -3.77 12.83 3.86
N ILE A 102 -3.51 11.63 4.38
CA ILE A 102 -3.96 11.20 5.72
C ILE A 102 -2.81 11.15 6.72
N GLU A 103 -1.65 10.66 6.29
CA GLU A 103 -0.45 10.49 7.11
C GLU A 103 0.76 11.07 6.36
N GLY A 104 1.89 11.21 7.04
CA GLY A 104 3.14 11.69 6.43
C GLY A 104 3.04 13.16 6.05
N ASN A 105 3.89 13.67 5.17
CA ASN A 105 3.86 15.02 4.61
C ASN A 105 3.28 15.07 3.20
N ARG A 106 3.26 13.93 2.50
CA ARG A 106 2.81 13.79 1.11
C ARG A 106 2.01 12.50 0.94
N SER A 107 1.34 12.38 -0.19
CA SER A 107 0.85 11.11 -0.73
C SER A 107 1.26 11.01 -2.20
N GLN A 108 1.19 9.80 -2.79
CA GLN A 108 1.33 9.68 -4.24
C GLN A 108 0.03 10.14 -4.92
N GLY A 109 0.13 11.17 -5.75
CA GLY A 109 -0.96 11.68 -6.56
C GLY A 109 -0.88 11.18 -8.00
N PHE A 110 -2.05 11.02 -8.60
CA PHE A 110 -2.24 10.67 -10.01
C PHE A 110 -3.31 11.58 -10.62
N GLY A 111 -3.11 12.02 -11.86
CA GLY A 111 -4.05 12.88 -12.56
C GLY A 111 -4.01 12.62 -14.06
N SER A 112 -5.16 12.77 -14.71
CA SER A 112 -5.27 12.72 -16.16
C SER A 112 -6.46 13.55 -16.62
N GLN A 113 -6.41 13.96 -17.89
CA GLN A 113 -7.56 14.56 -18.60
C GLN A 113 -8.27 13.54 -19.51
N SER A 114 -7.75 12.32 -19.60
CA SER A 114 -8.26 11.22 -20.42
C SER A 114 -8.63 10.04 -19.52
N SER A 115 -9.30 9.04 -20.09
CA SER A 115 -9.48 7.75 -19.43
C SER A 115 -8.12 7.10 -19.18
N PHE A 116 -7.97 6.43 -18.03
CA PHE A 116 -6.74 5.75 -17.66
C PHE A 116 -7.04 4.49 -16.84
N SER A 117 -6.06 3.60 -16.79
CA SER A 117 -6.03 2.46 -15.88
C SER A 117 -4.58 2.13 -15.54
N PHE A 118 -4.25 2.01 -14.26
CA PHE A 118 -2.90 1.70 -13.84
C PHE A 118 -2.90 0.89 -12.56
N VAL A 119 -1.75 0.27 -12.28
CA VAL A 119 -1.46 -0.37 -11.00
C VAL A 119 -0.11 0.15 -10.50
N MET A 120 -0.09 0.60 -9.25
CA MET A 120 1.14 0.87 -8.53
C MET A 120 1.41 -0.31 -7.60
N SER A 121 2.56 -0.96 -7.74
CA SER A 121 2.88 -2.23 -7.09
C SER A 121 4.23 -2.20 -6.38
N GLN A 122 4.40 -3.09 -5.42
CA GLN A 122 5.68 -3.37 -4.78
C GLN A 122 5.75 -4.87 -4.46
N THR A 123 6.91 -5.46 -4.69
CA THR A 123 7.18 -6.86 -4.31
C THR A 123 7.88 -6.88 -2.96
N VAL A 124 7.32 -7.63 -2.01
CA VAL A 124 7.88 -7.81 -0.67
C VAL A 124 8.23 -9.28 -0.43
N THR A 125 9.28 -9.51 0.34
CA THR A 125 9.66 -10.87 0.75
C THR A 125 8.86 -11.27 1.99
N VAL A 126 8.13 -12.38 1.89
CA VAL A 126 7.36 -12.97 3.00
C VAL A 126 7.77 -14.42 3.21
N GLN A 127 7.62 -14.92 4.44
CA GLN A 127 7.82 -16.34 4.74
C GLN A 127 6.67 -17.16 4.17
N ASN A 128 6.97 -18.28 3.50
CA ASN A 128 5.93 -19.18 3.00
C ASN A 128 5.04 -19.69 4.16
N GLY A 129 3.72 -19.71 3.94
CA GLY A 129 2.73 -20.08 4.94
C GLY A 129 2.44 -19.01 5.99
N ALA A 130 3.08 -17.83 5.93
CA ALA A 130 2.78 -16.72 6.83
C ALA A 130 1.53 -15.96 6.37
N ASP A 131 0.70 -15.55 7.32
CA ASP A 131 -0.40 -14.62 7.08
C ASP A 131 0.12 -13.19 7.03
N TYR A 132 -0.37 -12.41 6.07
CA TYR A 132 -0.06 -10.99 5.96
C TYR A 132 -1.25 -10.23 5.41
N ALA A 133 -1.29 -8.93 5.73
CA ALA A 133 -2.33 -8.03 5.29
C ALA A 133 -1.74 -6.85 4.56
N PHE A 134 -2.44 -6.41 3.52
CA PHE A 134 -2.18 -5.15 2.84
C PHE A 134 -3.41 -4.28 2.99
N GLY A 135 -3.19 -3.04 3.42
CA GLY A 135 -4.22 -2.03 3.54
C GLY A 135 -3.65 -0.67 3.22
N GLY A 136 -4.53 0.25 2.88
CA GLY A 136 -4.13 1.59 2.50
C GLY A 136 -5.23 2.62 2.69
N LYS A 137 -4.98 3.80 2.16
CA LYS A 137 -5.94 4.88 2.06
C LYS A 137 -5.92 5.43 0.65
N ILE A 138 -7.08 5.45 0.00
CA ILE A 138 -7.20 5.89 -1.39
C ILE A 138 -8.43 6.79 -1.50
N VAL A 139 -8.29 7.90 -2.20
CA VAL A 139 -9.38 8.81 -2.55
C VAL A 139 -9.27 9.17 -4.04
N THR A 140 -10.40 9.38 -4.67
CA THR A 140 -10.50 9.82 -6.06
C THR A 140 -11.31 11.11 -6.10
N TYR A 141 -11.05 11.93 -7.12
CA TYR A 141 -11.79 13.15 -7.39
C TYR A 141 -12.09 13.20 -8.88
N TRP A 142 -13.35 13.03 -9.25
CA TRP A 142 -13.80 13.28 -10.60
C TRP A 142 -14.16 14.76 -10.78
N LYS A 143 -13.75 15.34 -11.90
CA LYS A 143 -14.20 16.67 -12.30
C LYS A 143 -14.51 16.70 -13.80
N GLY A 144 -15.79 16.51 -14.11
CA GLY A 144 -16.33 16.58 -15.47
C GLY A 144 -17.33 17.72 -15.67
N PRO A 145 -17.94 17.82 -16.87
CA PRO A 145 -19.03 18.75 -17.13
C PRO A 145 -20.17 18.53 -16.12
N GLY A 146 -20.57 19.59 -15.40
CA GLY A 146 -21.61 19.53 -14.36
C GLY A 146 -21.09 19.75 -12.94
N GLY A 147 -19.78 19.61 -12.68
CA GLY A 147 -19.16 20.04 -11.41
C GLY A 147 -19.47 19.17 -10.19
N GLU A 148 -19.88 17.92 -10.38
CA GLU A 148 -20.39 17.05 -9.31
C GLU A 148 -19.53 15.81 -9.08
N VAL A 149 -19.51 15.37 -7.82
CA VAL A 149 -19.03 14.06 -7.36
C VAL A 149 -19.69 12.98 -8.21
N ASN A 150 -18.88 12.07 -8.78
CA ASN A 150 -19.42 10.99 -9.62
C ASN A 150 -18.87 9.63 -9.21
N HIS A 151 -19.68 8.88 -8.46
CA HIS A 151 -19.31 7.56 -7.95
C HIS A 151 -19.20 6.46 -9.02
N ALA A 152 -19.42 6.78 -10.30
CA ALA A 152 -19.30 5.86 -11.43
C ALA A 152 -18.17 6.23 -12.40
N ALA A 153 -17.41 7.31 -12.13
CA ALA A 153 -16.38 7.79 -13.04
C ALA A 153 -15.00 7.18 -12.77
N MET A 154 -14.65 6.98 -11.50
CA MET A 154 -13.33 6.50 -11.09
C MET A 154 -13.48 5.32 -10.13
N PHE A 155 -12.74 4.24 -10.40
CA PHE A 155 -12.79 3.02 -9.60
C PHE A 155 -11.41 2.73 -8.99
N LYS A 156 -11.41 2.28 -7.75
CA LYS A 156 -10.20 1.97 -6.96
C LYS A 156 -10.35 0.65 -6.24
N ARG A 157 -9.24 -0.05 -6.05
CA ARG A 157 -9.12 -1.29 -5.26
C ARG A 157 -7.66 -1.55 -4.91
N ILE A 158 -7.43 -2.53 -4.04
CA ILE A 158 -6.09 -3.06 -3.76
C ILE A 158 -6.08 -4.58 -3.96
N GLY A 159 -4.90 -5.15 -4.13
CA GLY A 159 -4.73 -6.59 -4.30
C GLY A 159 -3.40 -7.08 -3.74
N ILE A 160 -3.33 -8.38 -3.52
CA ILE A 160 -2.11 -9.10 -3.16
C ILE A 160 -1.99 -10.32 -4.06
N ASP A 161 -0.79 -10.58 -4.57
CA ASP A 161 -0.46 -11.88 -5.14
C ASP A 161 0.21 -12.77 -4.07
N PRO A 162 -0.50 -13.74 -3.47
CA PRO A 162 0.09 -14.67 -2.51
C PRO A 162 1.05 -15.69 -3.13
N THR A 163 1.05 -15.83 -4.44
CA THR A 163 1.88 -16.80 -5.18
C THR A 163 3.24 -16.24 -5.60
N GLY A 164 3.49 -14.96 -5.36
CA GLY A 164 4.76 -14.29 -5.70
C GLY A 164 4.85 -13.84 -7.16
N GLY A 165 3.72 -13.73 -7.86
CA GLY A 165 3.66 -13.13 -9.19
C GLY A 165 4.10 -11.66 -9.19
N ARG A 166 4.53 -11.18 -10.36
CA ARG A 166 5.09 -9.83 -10.55
C ARG A 166 4.22 -8.93 -11.43
N THR A 167 3.08 -9.43 -11.88
CA THR A 167 2.18 -8.71 -12.77
C THR A 167 0.81 -8.59 -12.13
N ALA A 168 0.18 -7.44 -12.30
CA ALA A 168 -1.10 -7.15 -11.66
C ALA A 168 -2.29 -7.89 -12.30
N ASP A 169 -2.12 -8.36 -13.53
CA ASP A 169 -3.07 -9.18 -14.27
C ASP A 169 -2.89 -10.69 -14.01
N GLY A 170 -1.94 -11.07 -13.16
CA GLY A 170 -1.70 -12.46 -12.80
C GLY A 170 -2.94 -13.14 -12.21
N ALA A 171 -3.23 -14.37 -12.63
CA ALA A 171 -4.38 -15.13 -12.13
C ALA A 171 -4.33 -15.42 -10.61
N GLY A 172 -3.14 -15.31 -10.00
CA GLY A 172 -2.94 -15.48 -8.57
C GLY A 172 -3.36 -14.28 -7.73
N VAL A 173 -3.56 -13.09 -8.33
CA VAL A 173 -3.83 -11.86 -7.59
C VAL A 173 -5.23 -11.91 -6.98
N VAL A 174 -5.29 -11.76 -5.66
CA VAL A 174 -6.52 -11.60 -4.89
C VAL A 174 -6.81 -10.11 -4.75
N TRP A 175 -7.90 -9.67 -5.38
CA TRP A 175 -8.34 -8.28 -5.37
C TRP A 175 -9.49 -8.06 -4.39
N THR A 176 -9.57 -6.87 -3.80
CA THR A 176 -10.84 -6.38 -3.24
C THR A 176 -11.81 -6.06 -4.37
N ASP A 177 -13.09 -5.90 -4.02
CA ASP A 177 -14.08 -5.35 -4.94
C ASP A 177 -13.68 -3.95 -5.41
N TRP A 178 -14.14 -3.58 -6.61
CA TRP A 178 -14.03 -2.22 -7.11
C TRP A 178 -14.92 -1.29 -6.30
N ASP A 179 -14.35 -0.18 -5.83
CA ASP A 179 -15.08 0.89 -5.18
C ASP A 179 -15.05 2.14 -6.06
N GLY A 180 -16.23 2.66 -6.37
CA GLY A 180 -16.40 3.87 -7.18
C GLY A 180 -16.56 5.16 -6.36
N THR A 181 -16.59 5.09 -5.03
CA THR A 181 -17.01 6.18 -4.15
C THR A 181 -16.07 7.40 -4.27
N ASP A 182 -16.47 8.35 -5.09
CA ASP A 182 -15.78 9.62 -5.30
C ASP A 182 -15.86 10.59 -4.11
N ASP A 183 -14.85 11.45 -3.96
CA ASP A 183 -14.71 12.46 -2.88
C ASP A 183 -14.82 11.89 -1.44
N ALA A 184 -14.35 10.66 -1.24
CA ALA A 184 -14.30 10.03 0.06
C ALA A 184 -13.06 9.14 0.22
N TRP A 185 -12.45 9.19 1.40
CA TRP A 185 -11.35 8.29 1.74
C TRP A 185 -11.85 6.87 1.97
N LEU A 186 -11.38 5.96 1.13
CA LEU A 186 -11.55 4.53 1.30
C LEU A 186 -10.38 3.96 2.11
N SER A 187 -10.68 2.99 2.97
CA SER A 187 -9.71 2.24 3.76
C SER A 187 -9.71 0.76 3.38
N PRO A 188 -9.38 0.40 2.14
CA PRO A 188 -9.46 -1.01 1.75
C PRO A 188 -8.33 -1.78 2.44
N ALA A 189 -8.63 -3.01 2.82
CA ALA A 189 -7.66 -3.93 3.40
C ALA A 189 -8.02 -5.36 2.98
N LEU A 190 -7.00 -6.18 2.77
CA LEU A 190 -7.17 -7.61 2.56
C LEU A 190 -6.03 -8.37 3.24
N ALA A 191 -6.31 -9.61 3.61
CA ALA A 191 -5.33 -10.51 4.22
C ALA A 191 -5.31 -11.83 3.46
N VAL A 192 -4.12 -12.38 3.28
CA VAL A 192 -3.89 -13.67 2.63
C VAL A 192 -2.77 -14.42 3.34
N THR A 193 -2.72 -15.73 3.11
CA THR A 193 -1.58 -16.57 3.48
C THR A 193 -0.63 -16.67 2.29
N ALA A 194 0.67 -16.48 2.53
CA ALA A 194 1.70 -16.65 1.50
C ALA A 194 1.73 -18.10 1.01
N ARG A 195 1.71 -18.28 -0.30
CA ARG A 195 1.76 -19.57 -0.99
C ARG A 195 3.00 -19.54 -1.86
N GLY A 196 4.14 -19.95 -1.31
CA GLY A 196 5.39 -19.96 -2.05
C GLY A 196 5.22 -20.59 -3.43
N ALA A 197 5.90 -20.01 -4.43
CA ALA A 197 6.08 -20.64 -5.74
C ALA A 197 6.88 -21.95 -5.62
#